data_AF-A0A9E0PLR0-F1
#
_entry.id   AF-A0A9E0PLR0-F1
#
_cell.length_a   1.000
_cell.length_b   1.000
_cell.length_c   1.000
_cell.angle_alpha   90.00
_cell.angle_beta   90.00
_cell.angle_gamma   90.00
#
_symmetry.space_group_name_H-M   'P 1'
#
loop_
_entity.id
_entity.type
_entity.pdbx_description
1 polymer ?
#
loop_
_entity_poly.entity_id
_entity_poly.type
_entity_poly.pdbx_seq_one_letter_code
_entity_poly.pdbx_strand_id
1 'polypeptide(L)'
;MKRILSVAVVLSTLVGSQLGAKADDAGASVTAITVGSASKPSGVEGNIKSGKKIALGWAELSNVACFPGTRFEQFDGNHVFYRVPMAANSSLKITVTPKDNAKINLYALRQSSSGKQPVPPNITEAISAEASYPLYAKVGGKKKIANKDDGVRKVEFTSVESPYSILIGVAGANGLTEGSFKLNVEQTAR
;
A
#
# COMPACT_ATOMS: atom_id res chain seq x y z
N MET A 1 61.29 -25.31 9.92
CA MET A 1 60.09 -25.49 9.07
C MET A 1 58.87 -25.72 9.96
N LYS A 2 57.98 -24.72 10.09
CA LYS A 2 56.67 -24.84 10.77
C LYS A 2 55.68 -24.06 9.89
N ARG A 3 54.76 -24.75 9.22
CA ARG A 3 53.69 -24.14 8.43
C ARG A 3 52.46 -24.01 9.32
N ILE A 4 52.01 -22.78 9.55
CA ILE A 4 50.74 -22.47 10.18
C ILE A 4 49.70 -22.40 9.05
N LEU A 5 48.68 -23.25 9.10
CA LEU A 5 47.51 -23.16 8.23
C LEU A 5 46.53 -22.17 8.85
N SER A 6 46.32 -21.03 8.21
CA SER A 6 45.21 -20.11 8.54
C SER A 6 44.02 -20.48 7.66
N VAL A 7 42.93 -20.95 8.30
CA VAL A 7 41.64 -21.15 7.66
C VAL A 7 40.87 -19.84 7.71
N ALA A 8 40.64 -19.20 6.56
CA ALA A 8 39.79 -18.03 6.45
C ALA A 8 38.33 -18.46 6.31
N VAL A 9 37.51 -18.18 7.33
CA VAL A 9 36.06 -18.32 7.26
C VAL A 9 35.51 -17.13 6.49
N VAL A 10 35.07 -17.34 5.26
CA VAL A 10 34.36 -16.32 4.48
C VAL A 10 32.89 -16.35 4.91
N LEU A 11 32.50 -15.35 5.70
CA LEU A 11 31.12 -15.11 6.10
C LEU A 11 30.40 -14.41 4.93
N SER A 12 29.68 -15.16 4.10
CA SER A 12 28.85 -14.57 3.04
C SER A 12 27.55 -14.02 3.64
N THR A 13 27.44 -12.71 3.79
CA THR A 13 26.18 -12.03 4.08
C THR A 13 25.30 -12.05 2.82
N LEU A 14 24.18 -12.78 2.87
CA LEU A 14 23.13 -12.65 1.85
C LEU A 14 22.48 -11.27 1.99
N VAL A 15 22.88 -10.34 1.12
CA VAL A 15 22.12 -9.11 0.87
C VAL A 15 20.92 -9.52 0.00
N GLY A 16 19.73 -9.52 0.60
CA GLY A 16 18.49 -9.71 -0.14
C GLY A 16 18.31 -8.59 -1.16
N SER A 17 18.39 -8.94 -2.44
CA SER A 17 18.17 -8.02 -3.56
C SER A 17 16.72 -7.51 -3.55
N GLN A 18 16.53 -6.22 -3.28
CA GLN A 18 15.28 -5.53 -3.56
C GLN A 18 15.08 -5.52 -5.09
N LEU A 19 14.02 -6.19 -5.55
CA LEU A 19 13.56 -6.12 -6.93
C LEU A 19 13.19 -4.67 -7.26
N GLY A 20 13.88 -4.10 -8.26
CA GLY A 20 13.75 -2.71 -8.66
C GLY A 20 12.33 -2.32 -9.08
N ALA A 21 12.00 -1.04 -8.85
CA ALA A 21 10.75 -0.43 -9.28
C ALA A 21 10.60 -0.53 -10.80
N LYS A 22 9.51 -1.13 -11.28
CA LYS A 22 9.12 -1.10 -12.68
C LYS A 22 8.30 0.17 -12.88
N ALA A 23 8.72 1.05 -13.80
CA ALA A 23 7.97 2.23 -14.15
C ALA A 23 6.76 1.82 -15.01
N ASP A 24 5.55 2.03 -14.48
CA ASP A 24 4.32 1.90 -15.26
C ASP A 24 3.92 3.27 -15.84
N ASP A 25 3.15 3.26 -16.93
CA ASP A 25 2.90 4.28 -17.97
C ASP A 25 2.19 5.59 -17.52
N ALA A 26 2.46 6.04 -16.30
CA ALA A 26 1.99 7.32 -15.73
C ALA A 26 3.12 8.09 -15.01
N GLY A 27 4.38 7.64 -15.13
CA GLY A 27 5.52 8.22 -14.41
C GLY A 27 5.38 8.14 -12.88
N ALA A 28 4.53 7.23 -12.37
CA ALA A 28 4.43 6.91 -10.95
C ALA A 28 5.14 5.58 -10.73
N SER A 29 6.22 5.58 -9.94
CA SER A 29 6.97 4.37 -9.65
C SER A 29 6.16 3.46 -8.73
N VAL A 30 6.00 2.19 -9.12
CA VAL A 30 5.40 1.15 -8.27
C VAL A 30 6.52 0.34 -7.65
N THR A 31 6.53 0.28 -6.32
CA THR A 31 7.49 -0.54 -5.58
C THR A 31 6.90 -1.92 -5.30
N ALA A 32 7.55 -2.98 -5.79
CA ALA A 32 7.14 -4.34 -5.48
C ALA A 32 7.48 -4.69 -4.02
N ILE A 33 6.55 -5.35 -3.33
CA ILE A 33 6.76 -5.87 -1.98
C ILE A 33 6.57 -7.39 -1.99
N THR A 34 7.52 -8.12 -1.38
CA THR A 34 7.33 -9.54 -1.08
C THR A 34 6.39 -9.69 0.09
N VAL A 35 5.33 -10.48 -0.05
CA VAL A 35 4.34 -10.69 1.02
C VAL A 35 4.90 -11.58 2.12
N GLY A 36 4.68 -11.17 3.37
CA GLY A 36 5.05 -11.94 4.56
C GLY A 36 3.90 -12.84 5.03
N SER A 37 4.19 -13.77 5.94
CA SER A 37 3.16 -14.55 6.63
C SER A 37 2.58 -13.76 7.80
N ALA A 38 1.46 -14.21 8.38
CA ALA A 38 0.95 -13.65 9.63
C ALA A 38 1.97 -13.72 10.79
N SER A 39 2.82 -14.74 10.84
CA SER A 39 3.88 -14.87 11.86
C SER A 39 5.11 -14.01 11.60
N LYS A 40 5.33 -13.61 10.35
CA LYS A 40 6.44 -12.75 9.92
C LYS A 40 5.96 -11.83 8.79
N PRO A 41 5.20 -10.76 9.13
CA PRO A 41 4.74 -9.81 8.14
C PRO A 41 5.91 -9.12 7.44
N SER A 42 5.75 -8.81 6.16
CA SER A 42 6.73 -8.00 5.44
C SER A 42 6.44 -6.53 5.69
N GLY A 43 7.44 -5.81 6.20
CA GLY A 43 7.36 -4.38 6.50
C GLY A 43 8.25 -3.56 5.58
N VAL A 44 7.75 -2.41 5.12
CA VAL A 44 8.50 -1.40 4.40
C VAL A 44 8.36 -0.07 5.11
N GLU A 45 9.47 0.65 5.29
CA GLU A 45 9.43 2.06 5.65
C GLU A 45 9.35 2.91 4.39
N GLY A 46 8.44 3.88 4.38
CA GLY A 46 8.22 4.75 3.23
C GLY A 46 8.04 6.20 3.62
N ASN A 47 8.12 7.08 2.62
CA ASN A 47 7.77 8.49 2.78
C ASN A 47 7.08 8.99 1.50
N ILE A 48 5.92 9.65 1.67
CA ILE A 48 5.12 10.14 0.54
C ILE A 48 5.79 11.27 -0.25
N LYS A 49 6.89 11.86 0.27
CA LYS A 49 7.73 12.83 -0.45
C LYS A 49 8.31 12.28 -1.75
N SER A 50 8.52 10.97 -1.83
CA SER A 50 8.96 10.28 -3.06
C SER A 50 7.85 10.14 -4.11
N GLY A 51 6.62 10.46 -3.72
CA GLY A 51 5.44 10.41 -4.56
C GLY A 51 5.09 11.73 -5.22
N LYS A 52 3.88 11.80 -5.75
CA LYS A 52 3.33 13.01 -6.36
C LYS A 52 1.82 13.11 -6.18
N LYS A 53 1.28 14.32 -6.24
CA LYS A 53 -0.16 14.55 -6.33
C LYS A 53 -0.67 14.04 -7.67
N ILE A 54 -1.87 13.49 -7.68
CA ILE A 54 -2.54 12.98 -8.88
C ILE A 54 -3.99 13.45 -8.91
N ALA A 55 -4.61 13.44 -10.10
CA ALA A 55 -6.06 13.60 -10.19
C ALA A 55 -6.77 12.43 -9.50
N LEU A 56 -7.89 12.69 -8.82
CA LEU A 56 -8.62 11.69 -8.02
C LEU A 56 -9.93 11.20 -8.65
N GLY A 57 -10.36 11.80 -9.75
CA GLY A 57 -11.64 11.45 -10.41
C GLY A 57 -11.75 9.97 -10.80
N TRP A 58 -10.62 9.27 -10.98
CA TRP A 58 -10.61 7.82 -11.22
C TRP A 58 -11.21 7.02 -10.05
N ALA A 59 -11.08 7.50 -8.81
CA ALA A 59 -11.44 6.74 -7.62
C ALA A 59 -12.94 6.64 -7.39
N GLU A 60 -13.70 7.63 -7.88
CA GLU A 60 -15.16 7.69 -7.74
C GLU A 60 -15.93 7.10 -8.93
N LEU A 61 -15.22 6.72 -10.00
CA LEU A 61 -15.84 6.05 -11.14
C LEU A 61 -16.59 4.80 -10.66
N SER A 62 -17.82 4.59 -11.11
CA SER A 62 -18.66 3.49 -10.60
C SER A 62 -18.06 2.09 -10.83
N ASN A 63 -17.16 1.94 -11.80
CA ASN A 63 -16.43 0.71 -12.12
C ASN A 63 -15.07 0.59 -11.40
N VAL A 64 -14.74 1.54 -10.52
CA VAL A 64 -13.59 1.48 -9.60
C VAL A 64 -14.06 1.55 -8.15
N ALA A 65 -14.92 2.53 -7.84
CA ALA A 65 -15.63 2.71 -6.57
C ALA A 65 -14.72 2.60 -5.33
N CYS A 66 -13.54 3.20 -5.37
CA CYS A 66 -12.54 3.10 -4.31
C CYS A 66 -12.86 4.02 -3.12
N PHE A 67 -13.20 5.28 -3.40
CA PHE A 67 -13.70 6.23 -2.39
C PHE A 67 -14.50 7.34 -3.08
N PRO A 68 -15.53 7.90 -2.41
CA PRO A 68 -16.40 8.90 -3.03
C PRO A 68 -15.69 10.26 -3.17
N GLY A 69 -16.08 11.05 -4.18
CA GLY A 69 -15.57 12.40 -4.43
C GLY A 69 -15.69 13.36 -3.24
N THR A 70 -16.69 13.14 -2.38
CA THR A 70 -16.89 13.89 -1.12
C THR A 70 -15.81 13.65 -0.06
N ARG A 71 -14.83 12.78 -0.35
CA ARG A 71 -13.69 12.41 0.50
C ARG A 71 -12.34 12.61 -0.17
N PHE A 72 -12.28 13.32 -1.28
CA PHE A 72 -11.00 13.60 -1.96
C PHE A 72 -9.98 14.32 -1.08
N GLU A 73 -10.42 15.13 -0.11
CA GLU A 73 -9.53 15.77 0.87
C GLU A 73 -8.75 14.77 1.74
N GLN A 74 -9.16 13.50 1.78
CA GLN A 74 -8.44 12.44 2.48
C GLN A 74 -7.28 11.87 1.65
N PHE A 75 -7.20 12.19 0.37
CA PHE A 75 -6.25 11.60 -0.57
C PHE A 75 -5.67 12.66 -1.52
N ASP A 76 -5.83 13.96 -1.28
CA ASP A 76 -5.41 15.02 -2.19
C ASP A 76 -3.95 15.46 -1.99
N GLY A 77 -3.14 14.68 -1.28
CA GLY A 77 -1.70 14.89 -1.07
C GLY A 77 -0.82 14.17 -2.09
N ASN A 78 0.42 13.85 -1.71
CA ASN A 78 1.28 12.99 -2.52
C ASN A 78 0.93 11.52 -2.34
N HIS A 79 1.01 10.75 -3.43
CA HIS A 79 0.78 9.32 -3.47
C HIS A 79 2.06 8.56 -3.80
N VAL A 80 2.29 7.48 -3.07
CA VAL A 80 3.27 6.44 -3.42
C VAL A 80 2.56 5.12 -3.60
N PHE A 81 3.11 4.28 -4.48
CA PHE A 81 2.47 3.05 -4.91
C PHE A 81 3.32 1.84 -4.60
N TYR A 82 2.66 0.81 -4.09
CA TYR A 82 3.25 -0.51 -3.87
C TYR A 82 2.40 -1.57 -4.55
N ARG A 83 3.01 -2.69 -4.90
CA ARG A 83 2.27 -3.82 -5.47
C ARG A 83 2.71 -5.12 -4.83
N VAL A 84 1.73 -5.96 -4.54
CA VAL A 84 1.93 -7.29 -3.96
C VAL A 84 1.13 -8.35 -4.72
N PRO A 85 1.67 -9.57 -4.88
CA PRO A 85 0.86 -10.71 -5.30
C PRO A 85 -0.03 -11.16 -4.14
N MET A 86 -1.24 -11.60 -4.45
CA MET A 86 -2.13 -12.28 -3.51
C MET A 86 -2.40 -13.69 -4.01
N ALA A 87 -2.18 -14.70 -3.18
CA ALA A 87 -2.42 -16.10 -3.56
C ALA A 87 -3.93 -16.44 -3.56
N ALA A 88 -4.32 -17.47 -4.32
CA ALA A 88 -5.60 -18.13 -4.14
C ALA A 88 -5.71 -18.73 -2.73
N ASN A 89 -6.93 -18.97 -2.25
CA ASN A 89 -7.23 -19.52 -0.92
C ASN A 89 -6.46 -18.80 0.18
N SER A 90 -6.56 -17.47 0.22
CA SER A 90 -5.81 -16.67 1.19
C SER A 90 -6.55 -15.40 1.60
N SER A 91 -6.18 -14.88 2.76
CA SER A 91 -6.52 -13.53 3.21
C SER A 91 -5.26 -12.68 3.22
N LEU A 92 -5.35 -11.47 2.66
CA LEU A 92 -4.29 -10.48 2.65
C LEU A 92 -4.72 -9.29 3.50
N LYS A 93 -3.88 -8.91 4.46
CA LYS A 93 -4.09 -7.73 5.30
C LYS A 93 -2.97 -6.72 5.08
N ILE A 94 -3.37 -5.49 4.86
CA ILE A 94 -2.47 -4.36 4.57
C ILE A 94 -2.68 -3.32 5.66
N THR A 95 -1.59 -2.95 6.32
CA THR A 95 -1.61 -2.01 7.44
C THR A 95 -0.61 -0.89 7.21
N VAL A 96 -1.07 0.36 7.29
CA VAL A 96 -0.20 1.55 7.29
C VAL A 96 -0.25 2.20 8.66
N THR A 97 0.91 2.44 9.23
CA THR A 97 1.11 3.22 10.45
C THR A 97 1.87 4.49 10.10
N PRO A 98 1.20 5.65 9.99
CA PRO A 98 1.87 6.94 9.83
C PRO A 98 2.79 7.23 11.03
N LYS A 99 3.96 7.83 10.79
CA LYS A 99 4.84 8.36 11.83
C LYS A 99 4.43 9.81 12.15
N ASP A 100 4.74 10.28 13.35
CA ASP A 100 4.57 11.68 13.78
C ASP A 100 3.14 12.24 13.60
N ASN A 101 2.13 11.37 13.70
CA ASN A 101 0.71 11.70 13.46
C ASN A 101 0.40 12.28 12.07
N ALA A 102 1.27 12.01 11.08
CA ALA A 102 1.08 12.44 9.70
C ALA A 102 -0.31 12.00 9.18
N LYS A 103 -0.97 12.89 8.44
CA LYS A 103 -2.29 12.64 7.87
C LYS A 103 -2.17 11.82 6.59
N ILE A 104 -1.85 10.55 6.78
CA ILE A 104 -1.66 9.56 5.72
C ILE A 104 -2.81 8.55 5.75
N ASN A 105 -3.36 8.28 4.59
CA ASN A 105 -4.46 7.35 4.37
C ASN A 105 -4.05 6.24 3.39
N LEU A 106 -4.84 5.18 3.38
CA LEU A 106 -4.55 3.94 2.66
C LEU A 106 -5.71 3.62 1.74
N TYR A 107 -5.41 3.20 0.52
CA TYR A 107 -6.33 2.47 -0.32
C TYR A 107 -5.61 1.32 -1.01
N ALA A 108 -6.37 0.34 -1.47
CA ALA A 108 -5.85 -0.76 -2.25
C ALA A 108 -6.87 -1.21 -3.30
N LEU A 109 -6.36 -1.62 -4.46
CA LEU A 109 -7.14 -2.07 -5.60
C LEU A 109 -6.77 -3.51 -5.93
N ARG A 110 -7.78 -4.36 -6.06
CA ARG A 110 -7.65 -5.70 -6.59
C ARG A 110 -7.69 -5.65 -8.11
N GLN A 111 -6.62 -6.14 -8.73
CA GLN A 111 -6.46 -6.26 -10.17
C GLN A 111 -6.17 -7.72 -10.54
N SER A 112 -6.38 -8.05 -11.82
CA SER A 112 -5.94 -9.34 -12.34
C SER A 112 -4.43 -9.51 -12.14
N SER A 113 -4.01 -10.73 -11.79
CA SER A 113 -2.60 -11.10 -11.73
C SER A 113 -1.97 -11.21 -13.12
N SER A 114 -2.78 -11.27 -14.18
CA SER A 114 -2.39 -11.28 -15.59
C SER A 114 -2.93 -10.05 -16.33
N GLY A 115 -2.25 -9.66 -17.42
CA GLY A 115 -2.68 -8.56 -18.27
C GLY A 115 -2.28 -7.17 -17.75
N LYS A 116 -3.06 -6.15 -18.12
CA LYS A 116 -2.78 -4.76 -17.77
C LYS A 116 -3.05 -4.51 -16.27
N GLN A 117 -2.12 -3.81 -15.62
CA GLN A 117 -2.23 -3.44 -14.21
C GLN A 117 -2.06 -1.92 -14.09
N PRO A 118 -3.07 -1.14 -14.53
CA PRO A 118 -2.98 0.31 -14.54
C PRO A 118 -2.77 0.88 -13.13
N VAL A 119 -2.15 2.05 -13.07
CA VAL A 119 -1.86 2.79 -11.83
C VAL A 119 -2.56 4.16 -11.91
N PRO A 120 -3.07 4.71 -10.80
CA PRO A 120 -3.68 6.02 -10.80
C PRO A 120 -2.78 7.11 -11.40
N PRO A 121 -3.37 8.10 -12.10
CA PRO A 121 -4.80 8.31 -12.32
C PRO A 121 -5.40 7.49 -13.48
N ASN A 122 -4.59 6.66 -14.16
CA ASN A 122 -4.98 5.97 -15.40
C ASN A 122 -5.69 4.64 -15.14
N ILE A 123 -6.48 4.55 -14.06
CA ILE A 123 -7.32 3.38 -13.77
C ILE A 123 -8.72 3.63 -14.32
N THR A 124 -9.18 2.68 -15.12
CA THR A 124 -10.55 2.68 -15.65
C THR A 124 -11.41 1.59 -15.04
N GLU A 125 -10.84 0.61 -14.33
CA GLU A 125 -11.59 -0.49 -13.70
C GLU A 125 -10.78 -1.11 -12.55
N ALA A 126 -11.50 -1.68 -11.58
CA ALA A 126 -10.93 -2.55 -10.55
C ALA A 126 -11.90 -3.70 -10.24
N ILE A 127 -11.37 -4.88 -9.91
CA ILE A 127 -12.21 -6.02 -9.49
C ILE A 127 -12.89 -5.69 -8.17
N SER A 128 -12.14 -5.07 -7.27
CA SER A 128 -12.63 -4.47 -6.04
C SER A 128 -11.62 -3.44 -5.52
N ALA A 129 -12.07 -2.56 -4.65
CA ALA A 129 -11.23 -1.56 -4.03
C ALA A 129 -11.60 -1.39 -2.56
N GLU A 130 -10.61 -1.12 -1.73
CA GLU A 130 -10.77 -0.88 -0.30
C GLU A 130 -10.04 0.41 0.07
N ALA A 131 -10.60 1.19 1.00
CA ALA A 131 -10.00 2.42 1.46
C ALA A 131 -10.19 2.59 2.97
N SER A 132 -9.15 3.09 3.63
CA SER A 132 -9.12 3.32 5.07
C SER A 132 -8.65 4.76 5.34
N TYR A 133 -9.54 5.53 5.97
CA TYR A 133 -9.36 6.94 6.28
C TYR A 133 -10.32 7.37 7.41
N PRO A 134 -10.06 8.49 8.11
CA PRO A 134 -10.99 9.05 9.08
C PRO A 134 -12.30 9.51 8.40
N LEU A 135 -13.40 8.91 8.83
CA LEU A 135 -14.77 9.30 8.50
C LEU A 135 -15.23 10.31 9.54
N TYR A 136 -15.55 11.52 9.08
CA TYR A 136 -16.18 12.52 9.93
C TYR A 136 -17.69 12.51 9.72
N ALA A 137 -18.44 12.37 10.81
CA ALA A 137 -19.88 12.61 10.87
C ALA A 137 -20.15 13.93 11.59
N LYS A 138 -21.14 14.69 11.13
CA LYS A 138 -21.64 15.84 11.88
C LYS A 138 -22.58 15.33 12.96
N VAL A 139 -22.16 15.40 14.22
CA VAL A 139 -23.00 15.03 15.37
C VAL A 139 -23.19 16.27 16.24
N GLY A 140 -24.42 16.80 16.27
CA GLY A 140 -24.74 18.02 17.02
C GLY A 140 -24.00 19.27 16.51
N GLY A 141 -23.87 19.44 15.20
CA GLY A 141 -23.18 20.59 14.58
C GLY A 141 -21.65 20.56 14.62
N LYS A 142 -21.04 19.60 15.33
CA LYS A 142 -19.58 19.41 15.38
C LYS A 142 -19.16 18.24 14.51
N LYS A 143 -18.04 18.37 13.77
CA LYS A 143 -17.40 17.23 13.09
C LYS A 143 -16.84 16.30 14.17
N LYS A 144 -17.42 15.11 14.31
CA LYS A 144 -16.88 14.02 15.13
C LYS A 144 -16.37 12.91 14.22
N ILE A 145 -15.25 12.31 14.60
CA ILE A 145 -14.75 11.11 13.93
C ILE A 145 -15.73 9.97 14.24
N ALA A 146 -16.34 9.42 13.19
CA ALA A 146 -17.31 8.34 13.25
C ALA A 146 -16.65 6.97 13.41
N ASN A 147 -15.47 6.78 12.81
CA ASN A 147 -14.59 5.61 13.02
C ASN A 147 -13.36 6.04 13.82
N LYS A 148 -13.23 5.63 15.09
CA LYS A 148 -12.11 6.01 15.97
C LYS A 148 -10.77 5.93 15.21
N ASP A 149 -10.11 7.07 15.02
CA ASP A 149 -8.78 7.12 14.41
C ASP A 149 -7.79 6.56 15.43
N ASP A 150 -7.38 5.30 15.23
CA ASP A 150 -6.41 4.59 16.07
C ASP A 150 -4.95 4.87 15.66
N GLY A 151 -4.74 5.85 14.76
CA GLY A 151 -3.43 6.15 14.20
C GLY A 151 -2.94 5.11 13.20
N VAL A 152 -3.80 4.19 12.76
CA VAL A 152 -3.47 3.13 11.80
C VAL A 152 -4.53 3.09 10.70
N ARG A 153 -4.14 2.64 9.51
CA ARG A 153 -5.04 2.39 8.38
C ARG A 153 -4.94 0.94 7.98
N LYS A 154 -6.07 0.27 7.78
CA LYS A 154 -6.15 -1.17 7.54
C LYS A 154 -7.16 -1.44 6.44
N VAL A 155 -6.77 -2.28 5.49
CA VAL A 155 -7.66 -2.87 4.47
C VAL A 155 -7.35 -4.36 4.35
N GLU A 156 -8.37 -5.13 3.98
CA GLU A 156 -8.27 -6.59 3.87
C GLU A 156 -8.89 -7.08 2.58
N PHE A 157 -8.29 -8.12 2.00
CA PHE A 157 -8.84 -8.83 0.86
C PHE A 157 -8.89 -10.32 1.16
N THR A 158 -9.94 -10.99 0.72
CA THR A 158 -10.04 -12.45 0.72
C THR A 158 -10.09 -12.96 -0.72
N SER A 159 -9.28 -13.98 -1.01
CA SER A 159 -9.33 -14.73 -2.25
C SER A 159 -9.74 -16.17 -1.99
N VAL A 160 -10.63 -16.68 -2.84
CA VAL A 160 -11.06 -18.08 -2.82
C VAL A 160 -10.28 -18.82 -3.91
N GLU A 161 -10.56 -18.61 -5.19
CA GLU A 161 -10.03 -19.50 -6.23
C GLU A 161 -8.86 -18.91 -7.04
N SER A 162 -8.76 -17.58 -7.12
CA SER A 162 -7.87 -16.92 -8.08
C SER A 162 -6.76 -16.12 -7.41
N PRO A 163 -5.52 -16.16 -7.92
CA PRO A 163 -4.51 -15.22 -7.50
C PRO A 163 -4.78 -13.83 -8.10
N TYR A 164 -4.47 -12.78 -7.33
CA TYR A 164 -4.67 -11.39 -7.74
C TYR A 164 -3.38 -10.58 -7.61
N SER A 165 -3.35 -9.42 -8.25
CA SER A 165 -2.38 -8.37 -7.95
C SER A 165 -3.05 -7.27 -7.18
N ILE A 166 -2.47 -6.89 -6.04
CA ILE A 166 -3.00 -5.83 -5.20
C ILE A 166 -2.11 -4.61 -5.33
N LEU A 167 -2.66 -3.54 -5.92
CA LEU A 167 -2.04 -2.23 -5.96
C LEU A 167 -2.42 -1.48 -4.69
N ILE A 168 -1.43 -0.98 -3.96
CA ILE A 168 -1.58 -0.28 -2.69
C ILE A 168 -1.19 1.18 -2.92
N GLY A 169 -2.08 2.11 -2.59
CA GLY A 169 -1.81 3.53 -2.56
C GLY A 169 -1.71 4.04 -1.14
N VAL A 170 -0.60 4.70 -0.83
CA VAL A 170 -0.42 5.45 0.42
C VAL A 170 -0.39 6.92 0.06
N ALA A 171 -1.35 7.68 0.60
CA ALA A 171 -1.58 9.07 0.19
C ALA A 171 -1.64 10.02 1.38
N GLY A 172 -1.13 11.24 1.19
CA GLY A 172 -1.37 12.34 2.12
C GLY A 172 -2.79 12.90 2.01
N ALA A 173 -3.31 13.44 3.12
CA ALA A 173 -4.58 14.16 3.19
C ALA A 173 -4.36 15.67 3.38
N ASN A 174 -5.34 16.46 2.97
CA ASN A 174 -5.35 17.93 3.00
C ASN A 174 -4.09 18.53 2.37
N GLY A 175 -3.68 17.98 1.22
CA GLY A 175 -2.53 18.42 0.45
C GLY A 175 -1.16 18.04 1.03
N LEU A 176 -1.08 17.17 2.04
CA LEU A 176 0.18 16.72 2.63
C LEU A 176 1.10 16.06 1.58
N THR A 177 2.30 16.62 1.39
CA THR A 177 3.26 16.15 0.37
C THR A 177 4.44 15.37 0.94
N GLU A 178 4.64 15.38 2.27
CA GLU A 178 5.68 14.63 2.95
C GLU A 178 5.16 14.00 4.24
N GLY A 179 5.72 12.86 4.62
CA GLY A 179 5.31 12.13 5.80
C GLY A 179 5.78 10.68 5.74
N SER A 180 6.46 10.26 6.79
CA SER A 180 7.00 8.91 6.90
C SER A 180 5.93 7.95 7.42
N PHE A 181 6.02 6.69 7.02
CA PHE A 181 5.10 5.64 7.46
C PHE A 181 5.78 4.27 7.48
N LYS A 182 5.16 3.34 8.19
CA LYS A 182 5.43 1.90 8.08
C LYS A 182 4.26 1.22 7.38
N LEU A 183 4.55 0.48 6.32
CA LEU A 183 3.58 -0.36 5.61
C LEU A 183 3.90 -1.83 5.93
N ASN A 184 2.92 -2.56 6.47
CA ASN A 184 3.00 -4.00 6.69
C ASN A 184 2.00 -4.72 5.79
N VAL A 185 2.45 -5.84 5.20
CA VAL A 185 1.62 -6.73 4.40
C VAL A 185 1.80 -8.16 4.91
N GLU A 186 0.69 -8.78 5.28
CA GLU A 186 0.63 -10.16 5.76
C GLU A 186 -0.42 -10.96 4.99
N GLN A 187 -0.08 -12.21 4.67
CA GLN A 187 -1.00 -13.16 4.07
C GLN A 187 -1.12 -14.41 4.94
N THR A 188 -2.35 -14.91 5.03
CA THR A 188 -2.71 -16.15 5.73
C THR A 188 -3.37 -17.09 4.75
N ALA A 189 -2.92 -18.34 4.70
CA ALA A 189 -3.61 -19.38 3.94
C ALA A 189 -4.99 -19.67 4.57
N ARG A 190 -5.98 -19.94 3.74
CA ARG A 190 -7.35 -20.27 4.15
C ARG A 190 -7.61 -21.76 4.04
#